data_AF-A0A2T5JKA6-F1
#
_entry.id   AF-A0A2T5JKA6-F1
#
_cell.length_a   1.000
_cell.length_b   1.000
_cell.length_c   1.000
_cell.angle_alpha   90.00
_cell.angle_beta   90.00
_cell.angle_gamma   90.00
#
_symmetry.space_group_name_H-M   'P 1'
#
loop_
_entity.id
_entity.type
_entity.pdbx_description
1 polymer ?
#
loop_
_entity_poly.entity_id
_entity_poly.type
_entity_poly.pdbx_seq_one_letter_code
_entity_poly.pdbx_strand_id
1 'polypeptide(L)'
;MIGIECILARLTSAVGVPAFTQGGREAEITNIFSAASHGDIDLLVNNSALARPMSAKQGFFAFDLHRALQVLTRNPLPSGPAARIAVLFADFYNPHPSTFGIMFDRGFDPGDDPSSAAVFRQLPREGCAVFLRAITDLSRTVPARRTALAVEREAFFTTIHELGHVFNLQHAAPPPANFMSQSLRARTYPIQADYFLPIHQQWLSQCSVNPAVYPGGARFRDSTSYANHDIPSTGVRRLSFGLELLISMGQREFWPFEPVELDVELRVAPGVDRQFHVPDAVDPGYDQFTIRIEDPNGDCRRLYSPRNYCNTGKALKIAPTRPFRRDISIFGQSGGYTFVQPGIHRLWVEFKVRHDVTLRSNELEVNVKSPGKGREFDAALAVLSQSDRAKILYHRLDRSDSRHLVMLTEYCGETRPIASSASIKYAVARAMEEQAASEDRQLPEPAVLLLQQAADAKILGETQRTHATRILEGARSRMQRRKKRIIPMLSGASEGEIFPF
;
A
#
# COMPACT_ATOMS: atom_id res chain seq x y z
N MET A 1 0.62 -27.41 17.94
CA MET A 1 -0.62 -26.64 17.94
C MET A 1 -0.35 -25.25 18.47
N ILE A 2 -0.81 -24.23 17.76
CA ILE A 2 -0.76 -22.82 18.15
C ILE A 2 -2.18 -22.25 18.15
N GLY A 3 -2.56 -21.60 19.25
CA GLY A 3 -3.81 -20.85 19.36
C GLY A 3 -3.61 -19.41 18.87
N ILE A 4 -4.41 -18.98 17.90
CA ILE A 4 -4.37 -17.63 17.34
C ILE A 4 -5.79 -17.06 17.37
N GLU A 5 -5.96 -15.90 18.01
CA GLU A 5 -7.22 -15.17 17.95
C GLU A 5 -7.31 -14.38 16.63
N CYS A 6 -8.36 -14.64 15.85
CA CYS A 6 -8.65 -13.94 14.59
C CYS A 6 -9.80 -12.96 14.78
N ILE A 7 -9.49 -11.67 14.85
CA ILE A 7 -10.47 -10.62 15.07
C ILE A 7 -11.10 -10.22 13.73
N LEU A 8 -12.39 -10.45 13.57
CA LEU A 8 -13.16 -9.94 12.44
C LEU A 8 -13.69 -8.56 12.80
N ALA A 9 -13.29 -7.53 12.05
CA ALA A 9 -13.64 -6.14 12.35
C ALA A 9 -14.27 -5.43 11.16
N ARG A 10 -15.34 -4.69 11.43
CA ARG A 10 -16.04 -3.88 10.44
C ARG A 10 -15.49 -2.46 10.45
N LEU A 11 -14.85 -2.02 9.37
CA LEU A 11 -14.35 -0.65 9.26
C LEU A 11 -15.38 0.35 8.76
N THR A 12 -16.31 -0.07 7.90
CA THR A 12 -17.30 0.80 7.23
C THR A 12 -18.73 0.47 7.64
N SER A 13 -19.63 1.45 7.58
CA SER A 13 -21.07 1.28 7.80
C SER A 13 -21.87 0.91 6.56
N ALA A 14 -21.31 0.99 5.34
CA ALA A 14 -22.13 0.99 4.13
C ALA A 14 -22.53 -0.41 3.63
N VAL A 15 -21.63 -1.39 3.68
CA VAL A 15 -21.92 -2.77 3.27
C VAL A 15 -22.00 -3.67 4.49
N GLY A 16 -22.98 -4.58 4.48
CA GLY A 16 -23.11 -5.61 5.51
C GLY A 16 -21.98 -6.62 5.36
N VAL A 17 -21.33 -6.97 6.47
CA VAL A 17 -20.38 -8.08 6.49
C VAL A 17 -21.19 -9.37 6.33
N PRO A 18 -20.83 -10.26 5.39
CA PRO A 18 -21.49 -11.55 5.29
C PRO A 18 -21.48 -12.26 6.63
N ALA A 19 -22.52 -13.03 6.93
CA ALA A 19 -22.61 -13.74 8.21
C ALA A 19 -21.47 -14.76 8.39
N PHE A 20 -20.73 -15.08 7.32
CA PHE A 20 -19.75 -16.18 7.27
C PHE A 20 -20.32 -17.48 7.83
N THR A 21 -21.62 -17.68 7.58
CA THR A 21 -22.36 -18.87 7.94
C THR A 21 -22.84 -19.54 6.66
N GLN A 22 -22.20 -20.61 6.22
CA GLN A 22 -22.82 -21.51 5.26
C GLN A 22 -23.67 -22.52 6.04
N GLY A 23 -25.00 -22.46 5.88
CA GLY A 23 -25.91 -23.42 6.53
C GLY A 23 -26.06 -23.29 8.06
N GLY A 24 -25.83 -22.09 8.63
CA GLY A 24 -26.08 -21.83 10.06
C GLY A 24 -24.94 -22.23 11.00
N ARG A 25 -23.71 -22.40 10.50
CA ARG A 25 -22.51 -22.64 11.32
C ARG A 25 -21.54 -21.46 11.20
N GLU A 26 -21.39 -20.67 12.25
CA GLU A 26 -20.37 -19.61 12.38
C GLU A 26 -18.92 -20.15 12.47
N ALA A 27 -18.72 -21.48 12.39
CA ALA A 27 -17.48 -22.18 12.70
C ALA A 27 -16.59 -22.55 11.48
N GLU A 28 -16.89 -22.06 10.27
CA GLU A 28 -16.24 -22.57 9.06
C GLU A 28 -14.78 -22.13 8.89
N ILE A 29 -14.44 -20.88 9.20
CA ILE A 29 -13.04 -20.39 9.06
C ILE A 29 -12.10 -21.17 10.01
N THR A 30 -12.51 -21.33 11.27
CA THR A 30 -11.77 -22.13 12.27
C THR A 30 -11.54 -23.56 11.78
N ASN A 31 -12.60 -24.22 11.32
CA ASN A 31 -12.53 -25.60 10.85
C ASN A 31 -11.67 -25.74 9.58
N ILE A 32 -11.68 -24.77 8.68
CA ILE A 32 -10.88 -24.80 7.44
C ILE A 32 -9.39 -24.82 7.76
N PHE A 33 -8.90 -23.88 8.58
CA PHE A 33 -7.47 -23.84 8.92
C PHE A 33 -7.06 -24.96 9.86
N SER A 34 -7.91 -25.35 10.81
CA SER A 34 -7.65 -26.51 11.68
C SER A 34 -7.55 -27.80 10.87
N ALA A 35 -8.50 -28.08 9.97
CA ALA A 35 -8.46 -29.25 9.11
C ALA A 35 -7.27 -29.24 8.15
N ALA A 36 -7.00 -28.09 7.50
CA ALA A 36 -5.90 -27.97 6.54
C ALA A 36 -4.51 -28.09 7.19
N SER A 37 -4.38 -27.73 8.47
CA SER A 37 -3.13 -27.84 9.23
C SER A 37 -3.01 -29.15 10.02
N HIS A 38 -3.96 -30.06 9.90
CA HIS A 38 -4.04 -31.28 10.74
C HIS A 38 -4.08 -30.96 12.25
N GLY A 39 -4.77 -29.89 12.63
CA GLY A 39 -4.94 -29.43 14.00
C GLY A 39 -3.75 -28.64 14.55
N ASP A 40 -2.76 -28.27 13.71
CA ASP A 40 -1.65 -27.45 14.18
C ASP A 40 -2.04 -25.98 14.39
N ILE A 41 -3.04 -25.50 13.64
CA ILE A 41 -3.62 -24.15 13.80
C ILE A 41 -4.97 -24.26 14.51
N ASP A 42 -5.08 -23.63 15.67
CA ASP A 42 -6.35 -23.38 16.34
C ASP A 42 -6.72 -21.90 16.21
N LEU A 43 -7.60 -21.59 15.25
CA LEU A 43 -7.97 -20.22 14.91
C LEU A 43 -9.26 -19.82 15.61
N LEU A 44 -9.15 -19.07 16.70
CA LEU A 44 -10.27 -18.62 17.52
C LEU A 44 -10.87 -17.34 16.92
N VAL A 45 -12.02 -17.46 16.25
CA VAL A 45 -12.67 -16.34 15.59
C VAL A 45 -13.39 -15.44 16.61
N ASN A 46 -13.04 -14.16 16.64
CA ASN A 46 -13.66 -13.14 17.47
C ASN A 46 -14.42 -12.11 16.61
N ASN A 47 -15.75 -12.15 16.70
CA ASN A 47 -16.67 -11.32 15.91
C ASN A 47 -17.15 -10.05 16.64
N SER A 48 -16.64 -9.77 17.84
CA SER A 48 -17.11 -8.64 18.66
C SER A 48 -16.96 -7.28 17.96
N ALA A 49 -15.94 -7.14 17.09
CA ALA A 49 -15.68 -5.92 16.33
C ALA A 49 -16.49 -5.81 15.01
N LEU A 50 -17.37 -6.77 14.69
CA LEU A 50 -18.26 -6.69 13.53
C LEU A 50 -19.53 -5.86 13.80
N ALA A 51 -19.98 -5.83 15.06
CA ALA A 51 -21.28 -5.27 15.43
C ALA A 51 -21.38 -3.76 15.15
N ARG A 52 -20.27 -3.03 15.28
CA ARG A 52 -20.23 -1.58 15.07
C ARG A 52 -19.10 -1.20 14.13
N PRO A 53 -19.36 -0.34 13.13
CA PRO A 53 -18.31 0.14 12.25
C PRO A 53 -17.30 0.98 13.04
N MET A 54 -16.00 0.72 12.83
CA MET A 54 -14.92 1.50 13.43
C MET A 54 -14.75 2.89 12.80
N SER A 55 -15.33 3.10 11.61
CA SER A 55 -15.27 4.36 10.88
C SER A 55 -16.55 4.60 10.07
N ALA A 56 -16.90 5.87 9.87
CA ALA A 56 -17.96 6.27 8.94
C ALA A 56 -17.46 6.44 7.49
N LYS A 57 -16.16 6.21 7.24
CA LYS A 57 -15.55 6.37 5.92
C LYS A 57 -15.96 5.26 4.95
N GLN A 58 -16.08 5.62 3.67
CA GLN A 58 -16.29 4.66 2.57
C GLN A 58 -14.98 4.23 1.89
N GLY A 59 -13.89 4.98 2.06
CA GLY A 59 -12.62 4.75 1.39
C GLY A 59 -11.48 4.70 2.39
N PHE A 60 -10.59 3.71 2.23
CA PHE A 60 -9.50 3.47 3.17
C PHE A 60 -8.15 3.46 2.44
N PHE A 61 -7.15 4.05 3.08
CA PHE A 61 -5.75 3.93 2.68
C PHE A 61 -5.02 2.96 3.60
N ALA A 62 -3.81 2.57 3.20
CA ALA A 62 -2.98 1.69 4.01
C ALA A 62 -2.76 2.21 5.43
N PHE A 63 -2.62 3.53 5.59
CA PHE A 63 -2.53 4.15 6.92
C PHE A 63 -3.74 3.81 7.81
N ASP A 64 -4.96 3.91 7.28
CA ASP A 64 -6.18 3.61 8.05
C ASP A 64 -6.22 2.14 8.47
N LEU A 65 -5.80 1.24 7.57
CA LEU A 65 -5.76 -0.21 7.81
C LEU A 65 -4.69 -0.57 8.87
N HIS A 66 -3.48 -0.03 8.75
CA HIS A 66 -2.41 -0.24 9.73
C HIS A 66 -2.83 0.25 11.12
N ARG A 67 -3.44 1.44 11.21
CA ARG A 67 -3.92 2.00 12.47
C ARG A 67 -5.02 1.13 13.10
N ALA A 68 -5.98 0.67 12.31
CA ALA A 68 -7.04 -0.20 12.80
C ALA A 68 -6.47 -1.53 13.31
N LEU A 69 -5.54 -2.14 12.56
CA LEU A 69 -4.87 -3.37 12.95
C LEU A 69 -4.13 -3.22 14.29
N GLN A 70 -3.34 -2.14 14.45
CA GLN A 70 -2.61 -1.86 15.70
C GLN A 70 -3.55 -1.72 16.91
N VAL A 71 -4.71 -1.09 16.74
CA VAL A 71 -5.71 -0.92 17.82
C VAL A 71 -6.34 -2.25 18.23
N LEU A 72 -6.57 -3.14 17.26
CA LEU A 72 -7.26 -4.41 17.45
C LEU A 72 -6.34 -5.50 17.99
N THR A 73 -5.18 -5.73 17.39
CA THR A 73 -4.32 -6.88 17.74
C THR A 73 -3.54 -6.61 19.01
N ARG A 74 -2.94 -5.42 19.15
CA ARG A 74 -2.10 -5.03 20.29
C ARG A 74 -1.07 -6.10 20.70
N ASN A 75 -0.58 -6.91 19.77
CA ASN A 75 0.46 -7.89 20.12
C ASN A 75 1.72 -7.15 20.60
N PRO A 76 2.37 -7.65 21.67
CA PRO A 76 3.62 -7.07 22.16
C PRO A 76 4.72 -7.16 21.10
N LEU A 77 5.65 -6.18 21.11
CA LEU A 77 6.88 -6.22 20.32
C LEU A 77 7.83 -7.33 20.87
N PRO A 78 8.71 -7.92 20.05
CA PRO A 78 8.65 -9.35 19.72
C PRO A 78 9.34 -10.32 20.68
N SER A 79 8.68 -11.47 20.90
CA SER A 79 9.29 -12.76 21.25
C SER A 79 8.34 -13.93 20.88
N GLY A 80 8.13 -14.18 19.58
CA GLY A 80 7.38 -15.36 19.10
C GLY A 80 6.22 -15.06 18.13
N PRO A 81 5.35 -16.05 17.88
CA PRO A 81 4.18 -15.89 17.02
C PRO A 81 3.21 -14.80 17.49
N ALA A 82 2.51 -14.16 16.55
CA ALA A 82 1.44 -13.24 16.86
C ALA A 82 0.25 -13.98 17.49
N ALA A 83 -0.14 -13.56 18.70
CA ALA A 83 -1.29 -14.13 19.40
C ALA A 83 -2.62 -13.70 18.76
N ARG A 84 -2.65 -12.52 18.14
CA ARG A 84 -3.82 -11.94 17.49
C ARG A 84 -3.53 -11.52 16.06
N ILE A 85 -4.44 -11.85 15.16
CA ILE A 85 -4.49 -11.32 13.80
C ILE A 85 -5.85 -10.66 13.57
N ALA A 86 -5.97 -9.84 12.51
CA ALA A 86 -7.26 -9.23 12.18
C ALA A 86 -7.61 -9.32 10.69
N VAL A 87 -8.91 -9.52 10.42
CA VAL A 87 -9.51 -9.35 9.10
C VAL A 87 -10.39 -8.09 9.14
N LEU A 88 -10.05 -7.11 8.30
CA LEU A 88 -10.74 -5.83 8.24
C LEU A 88 -11.71 -5.80 7.06
N PHE A 89 -13.01 -5.65 7.33
CA PHE A 89 -14.03 -5.48 6.30
C PHE A 89 -14.25 -4.00 5.99
N ALA A 90 -13.92 -3.60 4.77
CA ALA A 90 -14.01 -2.23 4.28
C ALA A 90 -14.81 -2.19 2.96
N ASP A 91 -15.15 -0.98 2.48
CA ASP A 91 -15.87 -0.84 1.21
C ASP A 91 -14.90 -0.88 0.03
N PHE A 92 -13.90 0.00 0.03
CA PHE A 92 -12.87 0.09 -1.00
C PHE A 92 -11.50 0.46 -0.46
N TYR A 93 -10.47 0.03 -1.20
CA TYR A 93 -9.12 0.54 -1.05
C TYR A 93 -8.90 1.71 -2.02
N ASN A 94 -8.72 2.93 -1.49
CA ASN A 94 -8.65 4.14 -2.32
C ASN A 94 -7.57 4.08 -3.42
N PRO A 95 -6.36 3.57 -3.17
CA PRO A 95 -5.35 3.46 -4.23
C PRO A 95 -5.74 2.49 -5.35
N HIS A 96 -6.47 1.42 -5.03
CA HIS A 96 -6.92 0.42 -6.00
C HIS A 96 -8.38 0.00 -5.71
N PRO A 97 -9.39 0.79 -6.11
CA PRO A 97 -10.79 0.58 -5.71
C PRO A 97 -11.41 -0.73 -6.22
N SER A 98 -10.75 -1.40 -7.16
CA SER A 98 -11.19 -2.68 -7.75
C SER A 98 -10.54 -3.91 -7.11
N THR A 99 -9.73 -3.73 -6.08
CA THR A 99 -9.07 -4.81 -5.34
C THR A 99 -10.04 -5.42 -4.35
N PHE A 100 -10.03 -6.75 -4.22
CA PHE A 100 -10.96 -7.49 -3.34
C PHE A 100 -10.39 -7.73 -1.96
N GLY A 101 -9.08 -7.98 -1.87
CA GLY A 101 -8.40 -8.11 -0.60
C GLY A 101 -6.93 -7.71 -0.72
N ILE A 102 -6.34 -7.43 0.45
CA ILE A 102 -4.92 -7.21 0.61
C ILE A 102 -4.46 -7.82 1.94
N MET A 103 -3.24 -8.36 1.96
CA MET A 103 -2.51 -8.69 3.18
C MET A 103 -1.53 -7.55 3.49
N PHE A 104 -1.41 -7.18 4.76
CA PHE A 104 -0.55 -6.09 5.18
C PHE A 104 0.02 -6.32 6.58
N ASP A 105 1.11 -5.62 6.85
CA ASP A 105 1.79 -5.66 8.14
C ASP A 105 1.34 -4.47 9.01
N ARG A 106 1.95 -4.27 10.17
CA ARG A 106 1.69 -3.06 11.01
C ARG A 106 2.09 -1.73 10.35
N GLY A 107 2.67 -1.79 9.16
CA GLY A 107 2.96 -0.62 8.34
C GLY A 107 4.38 -0.11 8.44
N PHE A 108 4.52 1.16 8.09
CA PHE A 108 5.70 1.94 8.41
C PHE A 108 5.52 2.52 9.82
N ASP A 109 6.38 2.11 10.73
CA ASP A 109 6.40 2.60 12.09
C ASP A 109 7.85 2.89 12.49
N PRO A 110 8.27 4.17 12.45
CA PRO A 110 9.66 4.54 12.70
C PRO A 110 10.04 4.41 14.18
N GLY A 111 9.07 4.28 15.10
CA GLY A 111 9.26 4.22 16.55
C GLY A 111 9.86 5.51 17.15
N ASP A 112 9.53 5.83 18.40
CA ASP A 112 10.29 6.83 19.18
C ASP A 112 11.46 6.15 19.93
N ASP A 113 12.20 5.23 19.30
CA ASP A 113 13.33 4.53 19.93
C ASP A 113 14.67 5.24 19.58
N PRO A 114 15.32 5.94 20.53
CA PRO A 114 16.59 6.62 20.33
C PRO A 114 17.81 5.67 20.28
N SER A 115 17.64 4.34 20.28
CA SER A 115 18.72 3.37 20.49
C SER A 115 19.17 2.54 19.28
N SER A 116 18.86 2.93 18.04
CA SER A 116 19.54 2.49 16.81
C SER A 116 20.26 1.11 16.85
N ALA A 117 19.52 -0.01 16.84
CA ALA A 117 19.95 -1.38 16.46
C ALA A 117 18.80 -2.39 16.71
N ALA A 118 18.48 -3.42 15.92
CA ALA A 118 18.96 -3.96 14.67
C ALA A 118 17.78 -4.71 14.01
N VAL A 119 17.50 -4.44 12.73
CA VAL A 119 16.80 -5.33 11.77
C VAL A 119 15.45 -5.94 12.22
N PHE A 120 14.37 -5.16 12.05
CA PHE A 120 12.94 -5.58 12.04
C PHE A 120 12.36 -6.20 13.31
N ARG A 121 12.07 -5.35 14.30
CA ARG A 121 11.35 -5.71 15.54
C ARG A 121 9.82 -5.75 15.41
N GLN A 122 9.24 -6.02 14.26
CA GLN A 122 7.78 -6.08 14.12
C GLN A 122 7.31 -7.41 13.58
N LEU A 123 6.22 -7.90 14.16
CA LEU A 123 5.49 -9.11 13.77
C LEU A 123 4.88 -8.87 12.37
N PRO A 124 5.43 -9.45 11.28
CA PRO A 124 4.84 -9.30 9.95
C PRO A 124 3.57 -10.14 9.85
N ARG A 125 2.76 -9.90 8.81
CA ARG A 125 1.60 -10.71 8.44
C ARG A 125 0.53 -10.78 9.54
N GLU A 126 0.25 -9.68 10.22
CA GLU A 126 -0.78 -9.65 11.28
C GLU A 126 -2.19 -9.36 10.77
N GLY A 127 -2.33 -8.83 9.56
CA GLY A 127 -3.61 -8.32 9.09
C GLY A 127 -3.88 -8.58 7.63
N CYS A 128 -5.16 -8.69 7.33
CA CYS A 128 -5.65 -8.54 5.97
C CYS A 128 -6.95 -7.73 5.95
N ALA A 129 -7.32 -7.25 4.77
CA ALA A 129 -8.55 -6.50 4.54
C ALA A 129 -9.31 -7.08 3.35
N VAL A 130 -10.63 -7.05 3.43
CA VAL A 130 -11.56 -7.47 2.37
C VAL A 130 -12.47 -6.30 2.02
N PHE A 131 -12.55 -5.95 0.74
CA PHE A 131 -13.25 -4.78 0.20
C PHE A 131 -14.60 -5.18 -0.40
N LEU A 132 -15.63 -5.19 0.45
CA LEU A 132 -16.95 -5.74 0.15
C LEU A 132 -17.68 -4.98 -0.97
N ARG A 133 -17.46 -3.67 -1.07
CA ARG A 133 -18.11 -2.87 -2.13
C ARG A 133 -17.43 -3.09 -3.48
N ALA A 134 -16.10 -3.29 -3.52
CA ALA A 134 -15.41 -3.71 -4.74
C ALA A 134 -15.97 -5.04 -5.28
N ILE A 135 -16.21 -6.01 -4.40
CA ILE A 135 -16.83 -7.29 -4.74
C ILE A 135 -18.26 -7.08 -5.26
N THR A 136 -19.07 -6.31 -4.52
CA THR A 136 -20.48 -6.05 -4.86
C THR A 136 -20.62 -5.32 -6.21
N ASP A 137 -19.77 -4.33 -6.47
CA ASP A 137 -19.80 -3.57 -7.71
C ASP A 137 -19.40 -4.42 -8.92
N LEU A 138 -18.41 -5.32 -8.77
CA LEU A 138 -18.12 -6.28 -9.84
C LEU A 138 -19.34 -7.17 -10.10
N SER A 139 -19.98 -7.66 -9.04
CA SER A 139 -21.18 -8.51 -9.13
C SER A 139 -22.36 -7.85 -9.85
N ARG A 140 -22.49 -6.52 -9.80
CA ARG A 140 -23.50 -5.77 -10.58
C ARG A 140 -23.20 -5.79 -12.08
N THR A 141 -21.93 -5.67 -12.43
CA THR A 141 -21.48 -5.57 -13.83
C THR A 141 -21.39 -6.92 -14.54
N VAL A 142 -21.22 -8.03 -13.82
CA VAL A 142 -21.04 -9.36 -14.38
C VAL A 142 -22.30 -10.22 -14.16
N PRO A 143 -23.07 -10.58 -15.20
CA PRO A 143 -24.34 -11.30 -15.06
C PRO A 143 -24.26 -12.57 -14.20
N ALA A 144 -23.20 -13.37 -14.37
CA ALA A 144 -22.96 -14.60 -13.62
C ALA A 144 -22.73 -14.38 -12.10
N ARG A 145 -22.54 -13.14 -11.66
CA ARG A 145 -22.23 -12.77 -10.26
C ARG A 145 -23.36 -11.98 -9.58
N ARG A 146 -24.50 -11.74 -10.25
CA ARG A 146 -25.56 -10.81 -9.77
C ARG A 146 -26.36 -11.27 -8.55
N THR A 147 -26.10 -12.44 -7.98
CA THR A 147 -26.85 -12.95 -6.82
C THR A 147 -26.18 -12.54 -5.51
N ALA A 148 -26.97 -12.34 -4.45
CA ALA A 148 -26.43 -12.08 -3.11
C ALA A 148 -25.49 -13.22 -2.65
N LEU A 149 -25.86 -14.47 -2.95
CA LEU A 149 -25.05 -15.66 -2.66
C LEU A 149 -23.69 -15.63 -3.36
N ALA A 150 -23.60 -15.10 -4.59
CA ALA A 150 -22.33 -14.96 -5.31
C ALA A 150 -21.39 -13.94 -4.65
N VAL A 151 -21.94 -12.83 -4.14
CA VAL A 151 -21.19 -11.81 -3.39
C VAL A 151 -20.68 -12.40 -2.06
N GLU A 152 -21.54 -13.09 -1.33
CA GLU A 152 -21.19 -13.76 -0.07
C GLU A 152 -20.07 -14.80 -0.27
N ARG A 153 -20.19 -15.65 -1.30
CA ARG A 153 -19.15 -16.62 -1.65
C ARG A 153 -17.82 -15.99 -2.01
N GLU A 154 -17.82 -14.94 -2.83
CA GLU A 154 -16.57 -14.25 -3.18
C GLU A 154 -15.94 -13.59 -1.95
N ALA A 155 -16.74 -12.98 -1.07
CA ALA A 155 -16.23 -12.39 0.17
C ALA A 155 -15.65 -13.45 1.11
N PHE A 156 -16.29 -14.61 1.23
CA PHE A 156 -15.77 -15.76 1.99
C PHE A 156 -14.46 -16.28 1.40
N PHE A 157 -14.45 -16.57 0.09
CA PHE A 157 -13.25 -17.03 -0.62
C PHE A 157 -12.09 -16.05 -0.44
N THR A 158 -12.35 -14.75 -0.63
CA THR A 158 -11.34 -13.69 -0.45
C THR A 158 -10.85 -13.67 0.99
N THR A 159 -11.73 -13.83 1.99
CA THR A 159 -11.33 -13.86 3.40
C THR A 159 -10.35 -14.99 3.68
N ILE A 160 -10.66 -16.22 3.22
CA ILE A 160 -9.77 -17.38 3.40
C ILE A 160 -8.45 -17.20 2.63
N HIS A 161 -8.52 -16.66 1.41
CA HIS A 161 -7.36 -16.37 0.56
C HIS A 161 -6.37 -15.42 1.25
N GLU A 162 -6.87 -14.28 1.73
CA GLU A 162 -6.03 -13.29 2.40
C GLU A 162 -5.49 -13.79 3.74
N LEU A 163 -6.27 -14.59 4.48
CA LEU A 163 -5.77 -15.30 5.67
C LEU A 163 -4.68 -16.32 5.29
N GLY A 164 -4.79 -16.99 4.15
CA GLY A 164 -3.73 -17.83 3.61
C GLY A 164 -2.42 -17.08 3.44
N HIS A 165 -2.47 -15.84 2.93
CA HIS A 165 -1.29 -14.95 2.85
C HIS A 165 -0.74 -14.56 4.23
N VAL A 166 -1.61 -14.38 5.23
CA VAL A 166 -1.20 -14.17 6.63
C VAL A 166 -0.37 -15.36 7.15
N PHE A 167 -0.71 -16.60 6.75
CA PHE A 167 0.09 -17.81 7.00
C PHE A 167 1.21 -18.07 5.96
N ASN A 168 1.59 -17.02 5.21
CA ASN A 168 2.66 -17.03 4.21
C ASN A 168 2.45 -17.99 3.03
N LEU A 169 1.21 -18.37 2.71
CA LEU A 169 0.91 -19.10 1.49
C LEU A 169 1.02 -18.17 0.28
N GLN A 170 1.59 -18.68 -0.81
CA GLN A 170 1.68 -17.96 -2.08
C GLN A 170 0.55 -18.37 -3.02
N HIS A 171 0.35 -17.59 -4.09
CA HIS A 171 -0.60 -17.96 -5.13
C HIS A 171 -0.24 -19.31 -5.75
N ALA A 172 -1.24 -20.18 -5.91
CA ALA A 172 -1.11 -21.39 -6.70
C ALA A 172 -1.32 -21.07 -8.19
N ALA A 173 -0.55 -21.74 -9.06
CA ALA A 173 -0.78 -21.69 -10.50
C ALA A 173 -2.15 -22.28 -10.88
N PRO A 174 -2.78 -21.84 -11.99
CA PRO A 174 -4.11 -22.33 -12.38
C PRO A 174 -4.05 -23.71 -13.03
N PRO A 175 -5.21 -24.33 -13.35
CA PRO A 175 -6.21 -24.99 -12.49
C PRO A 175 -5.75 -26.38 -11.97
N PRO A 176 -6.48 -27.00 -11.00
CA PRO A 176 -7.77 -26.60 -10.43
C PRO A 176 -7.70 -25.39 -9.50
N ALA A 177 -8.77 -24.58 -9.53
CA ALA A 177 -8.92 -23.45 -8.62
C ALA A 177 -9.06 -23.95 -7.17
N ASN A 178 -8.45 -23.22 -6.25
CA ASN A 178 -8.38 -23.51 -4.82
C ASN A 178 -8.32 -22.18 -4.04
N PHE A 179 -8.32 -22.19 -2.70
CA PHE A 179 -8.30 -20.95 -1.91
C PHE A 179 -7.12 -20.01 -2.24
N MET A 180 -5.97 -20.51 -2.70
CA MET A 180 -4.84 -19.66 -3.09
C MET A 180 -4.82 -19.30 -4.59
N SER A 181 -5.94 -19.46 -5.29
CA SER A 181 -6.10 -18.99 -6.67
C SER A 181 -6.49 -17.52 -6.74
N GLN A 182 -6.06 -16.82 -7.79
CA GLN A 182 -6.38 -15.41 -8.00
C GLN A 182 -7.81 -15.20 -8.48
N SER A 183 -8.61 -14.42 -7.75
CA SER A 183 -10.03 -14.15 -8.07
C SER A 183 -10.29 -13.87 -9.55
N LEU A 184 -11.14 -14.71 -10.14
CA LEU A 184 -11.47 -14.64 -11.55
C LEU A 184 -12.54 -13.57 -11.79
N ARG A 185 -12.18 -12.41 -12.34
CA ARG A 185 -13.14 -11.32 -12.57
C ARG A 185 -14.37 -11.71 -13.41
N ALA A 186 -14.21 -12.63 -14.35
CA ALA A 186 -15.29 -13.01 -15.27
C ALA A 186 -16.34 -13.96 -14.67
N ARG A 187 -16.03 -14.68 -13.58
CA ARG A 187 -16.93 -15.71 -13.01
C ARG A 187 -16.69 -15.93 -11.52
N THR A 188 -17.72 -16.28 -10.75
CA THR A 188 -17.51 -16.75 -9.38
C THR A 188 -16.74 -18.07 -9.37
N TYR A 189 -16.02 -18.34 -8.29
CA TYR A 189 -15.49 -19.67 -8.08
C TYR A 189 -16.62 -20.70 -7.86
N PRO A 190 -16.45 -21.91 -8.40
CA PRO A 190 -17.33 -23.02 -8.07
C PRO A 190 -17.03 -23.49 -6.63
N ILE A 191 -17.99 -24.11 -5.95
CA ILE A 191 -17.84 -24.62 -4.55
C ILE A 191 -16.65 -25.58 -4.44
N GLN A 192 -16.32 -26.28 -5.54
CA GLN A 192 -15.18 -27.19 -5.62
C GLN A 192 -13.83 -26.48 -5.46
N ALA A 193 -13.77 -25.15 -5.45
CA ALA A 193 -12.55 -24.39 -5.17
C ALA A 193 -12.31 -24.14 -3.67
N ASP A 194 -13.22 -24.56 -2.79
CA ASP A 194 -13.16 -24.31 -1.35
C ASP A 194 -12.26 -25.32 -0.63
N TYR A 195 -10.98 -25.37 -1.02
CA TYR A 195 -9.98 -26.24 -0.40
C TYR A 195 -8.56 -25.69 -0.53
N PHE A 196 -7.66 -26.21 0.32
CA PHE A 196 -6.21 -26.03 0.20
C PHE A 196 -5.58 -27.23 -0.51
N LEU A 197 -4.62 -26.98 -1.41
CA LEU A 197 -3.82 -28.05 -2.03
C LEU A 197 -3.00 -28.81 -0.96
N PRO A 198 -2.64 -30.08 -1.19
CA PRO A 198 -1.81 -30.85 -0.25
C PRO A 198 -0.52 -30.14 0.16
N ILE A 199 0.10 -29.41 -0.77
CA ILE A 199 1.34 -28.65 -0.54
C ILE A 199 1.09 -27.48 0.44
N HIS A 200 -0.08 -26.82 0.36
CA HIS A 200 -0.49 -25.80 1.33
C HIS A 200 -0.79 -26.43 2.69
N GLN A 201 -1.43 -27.59 2.73
CA GLN A 201 -1.74 -28.30 3.97
C GLN A 201 -0.47 -28.69 4.72
N GLN A 202 0.51 -29.26 4.01
CA GLN A 202 1.84 -29.57 4.56
C GLN A 202 2.58 -28.33 5.07
N TRP A 203 2.36 -27.17 4.45
CA TRP A 203 2.92 -25.90 4.92
C TRP A 203 2.24 -25.43 6.20
N LEU A 204 0.91 -25.41 6.22
CA LEU A 204 0.10 -24.99 7.36
C LEU A 204 0.27 -25.91 8.58
N SER A 205 0.58 -27.20 8.40
CA SER A 205 0.84 -28.14 9.50
C SER A 205 2.17 -27.90 10.25
N GLN A 206 2.97 -26.93 9.80
CA GLN A 206 4.21 -26.52 10.46
C GLN A 206 4.05 -25.19 11.22
N CYS A 207 2.83 -24.67 11.35
CA CYS A 207 2.57 -23.36 11.93
C CYS A 207 3.11 -23.19 13.35
N SER A 208 3.08 -24.19 14.22
CA SER A 208 3.55 -24.05 15.59
C SER A 208 5.08 -24.05 15.74
N VAL A 209 5.82 -24.49 14.72
CA VAL A 209 7.28 -24.71 14.80
C VAL A 209 8.08 -23.94 13.76
N ASN A 210 7.46 -23.51 12.67
CA ASN A 210 8.13 -22.87 11.56
C ASN A 210 7.82 -21.37 11.51
N PRO A 211 8.80 -20.47 11.78
CA PRO A 211 8.61 -19.02 11.65
C PRO A 211 8.19 -18.59 10.25
N ALA A 212 8.51 -19.38 9.22
CA ALA A 212 8.04 -19.11 7.87
C ALA A 212 6.51 -19.24 7.71
N VAL A 213 5.81 -19.85 8.65
CA VAL A 213 4.37 -20.14 8.55
C VAL A 213 3.57 -19.26 9.49
N TYR A 214 3.89 -19.21 10.79
CA TYR A 214 3.05 -18.49 11.74
C TYR A 214 3.06 -16.97 11.53
N PRO A 215 1.92 -16.27 11.67
CA PRO A 215 1.85 -14.81 11.70
C PRO A 215 2.80 -14.25 12.76
N GLY A 216 3.50 -13.17 12.45
CA GLY A 216 4.52 -12.60 13.33
C GLY A 216 5.90 -13.27 13.26
N GLY A 217 6.07 -14.34 12.47
CA GLY A 217 7.35 -14.99 12.23
C GLY A 217 8.18 -14.29 11.13
N ALA A 218 8.65 -15.08 10.16
CA ALA A 218 9.36 -14.57 8.99
C ALA A 218 8.45 -13.68 8.13
N ARG A 219 9.04 -12.82 7.33
CA ARG A 219 8.29 -11.96 6.42
C ARG A 219 7.68 -12.77 5.29
N PHE A 220 6.70 -12.15 4.64
CA PHE A 220 6.06 -12.76 3.49
C PHE A 220 7.11 -13.09 2.41
N ARG A 221 7.19 -14.36 2.03
CA ARG A 221 8.17 -14.94 1.08
C ARG A 221 9.63 -14.98 1.47
N ASP A 222 10.01 -14.65 2.71
CA ASP A 222 11.39 -14.84 3.17
C ASP A 222 11.70 -16.33 3.49
N SER A 223 10.85 -17.26 3.05
CA SER A 223 10.99 -18.69 3.33
C SER A 223 11.84 -19.41 2.29
N THR A 224 13.00 -19.89 2.74
CA THR A 224 13.99 -20.67 1.96
C THR A 224 13.45 -22.00 1.42
N SER A 225 12.26 -22.44 1.83
CA SER A 225 11.72 -23.78 1.54
C SER A 225 10.72 -23.82 0.37
N TYR A 226 10.13 -22.68 -0.02
CA TYR A 226 9.23 -22.57 -1.18
C TYR A 226 9.75 -21.62 -2.26
N ALA A 227 10.75 -20.81 -1.92
CA ALA A 227 11.42 -19.95 -2.88
C ALA A 227 12.31 -20.81 -3.78
N ASN A 228 11.84 -21.03 -5.01
CA ASN A 228 12.75 -21.08 -6.16
C ASN A 228 13.83 -20.03 -5.92
N HIS A 229 15.07 -20.50 -5.75
CA HIS A 229 16.30 -19.75 -5.96
C HIS A 229 16.09 -18.28 -6.32
N ASP A 230 16.19 -17.39 -5.34
CA ASP A 230 16.52 -15.97 -5.49
C ASP A 230 17.97 -15.83 -6.01
N ILE A 231 18.42 -16.76 -6.87
CA ILE A 231 19.58 -16.57 -7.71
C ILE A 231 19.15 -15.49 -8.69
N PRO A 232 19.89 -14.36 -8.81
CA PRO A 232 19.60 -13.36 -9.82
C PRO A 232 19.45 -14.07 -11.15
N SER A 233 18.25 -13.99 -11.76
CA SER A 233 17.96 -14.67 -13.01
C SER A 233 19.05 -14.28 -14.01
N THR A 234 19.96 -15.20 -14.29
CA THR A 234 21.14 -15.00 -15.16
C THR A 234 20.74 -14.72 -16.62
N GLY A 235 19.43 -14.78 -16.93
CA GLY A 235 18.84 -14.43 -18.20
C GLY A 235 18.19 -13.03 -18.25
N VAL A 236 18.79 -11.99 -17.64
CA VAL A 236 18.32 -10.61 -17.86
C VAL A 236 18.54 -10.22 -19.33
N ARG A 237 17.53 -10.46 -20.19
CA ARG A 237 17.52 -9.97 -21.58
C ARG A 237 17.29 -8.46 -21.57
N ARG A 238 18.37 -7.69 -21.48
CA ARG A 238 18.32 -6.22 -21.35
C ARG A 238 17.81 -5.45 -22.56
N LEU A 239 17.70 -6.02 -23.77
CA LEU A 239 17.62 -5.14 -24.97
C LEU A 239 16.66 -5.56 -26.11
N SER A 240 16.07 -6.76 -26.13
CA SER A 240 15.33 -7.23 -27.32
C SER A 240 13.80 -7.21 -27.24
N PHE A 241 13.21 -6.75 -26.13
CA PHE A 241 11.74 -6.72 -25.98
C PHE A 241 11.09 -5.44 -26.55
N GLY A 242 11.84 -4.35 -26.67
CA GLY A 242 11.32 -3.04 -27.13
C GLY A 242 10.58 -2.23 -26.06
N LEU A 243 10.70 -2.61 -24.79
CA LEU A 243 10.20 -1.86 -23.63
C LEU A 243 11.37 -1.60 -22.69
N GLU A 244 11.46 -0.38 -22.16
CA GLU A 244 12.46 0.06 -21.20
C GLU A 244 11.80 0.31 -19.84
N LEU A 245 12.47 -0.13 -18.79
CA LEU A 245 12.18 0.24 -17.40
C LEU A 245 13.29 1.15 -16.94
N LEU A 246 12.95 2.31 -16.40
CA LEU A 246 13.91 3.30 -15.92
C LEU A 246 13.53 3.75 -14.53
N ILE A 247 14.55 4.04 -13.73
CA ILE A 247 14.40 4.66 -12.42
C ILE A 247 15.26 5.90 -12.28
N SER A 248 14.75 6.87 -11.53
CA SER A 248 15.50 8.06 -11.14
C SER A 248 15.10 8.55 -9.76
N MET A 249 16.02 9.25 -9.11
CA MET A 249 15.76 10.02 -7.89
C MET A 249 16.37 11.40 -8.07
N GLY A 250 15.61 12.44 -7.74
CA GLY A 250 16.11 13.79 -7.80
C GLY A 250 17.03 14.14 -6.62
N GLN A 251 16.73 13.63 -5.41
CA GLN A 251 17.64 13.68 -4.26
C GLN A 251 18.47 12.40 -4.18
N ARG A 252 19.80 12.51 -4.33
CA ARG A 252 20.74 11.38 -4.22
C ARG A 252 21.57 11.37 -2.95
N GLU A 253 21.44 12.40 -2.11
CA GLU A 253 22.15 12.49 -0.84
C GLU A 253 21.17 12.93 0.25
N PHE A 254 21.06 12.14 1.31
CA PHE A 254 20.02 12.33 2.34
C PHE A 254 20.36 11.66 3.66
N TRP A 255 19.77 12.11 4.77
CA TRP A 255 19.79 11.37 6.03
C TRP A 255 18.75 10.24 6.04
N PRO A 256 18.97 9.14 6.81
CA PRO A 256 18.04 8.02 6.93
C PRO A 256 16.56 8.34 7.15
N PHE A 257 16.28 9.46 7.84
CA PHE A 257 14.94 9.90 8.22
C PHE A 257 14.36 10.97 7.27
N GLU A 258 15.04 11.31 6.18
CA GLU A 258 14.52 12.23 5.17
C GLU A 258 13.65 11.49 4.14
N PRO A 259 12.53 12.10 3.70
CA PRO A 259 11.65 11.47 2.72
C PRO A 259 12.30 11.44 1.34
N VAL A 260 12.40 10.23 0.79
CA VAL A 260 12.97 9.96 -0.52
C VAL A 260 12.05 9.13 -1.40
N GLU A 261 12.05 9.47 -2.68
CA GLU A 261 11.05 9.04 -3.65
C GLU A 261 11.75 8.57 -4.92
N LEU A 262 11.33 7.40 -5.40
CA LEU A 262 11.83 6.77 -6.62
C LEU A 262 10.83 7.05 -7.74
N ASP A 263 11.24 7.75 -8.78
CA ASP A 263 10.48 7.78 -10.03
C ASP A 263 10.74 6.50 -10.80
N VAL A 264 9.66 5.91 -11.29
CA VAL A 264 9.67 4.72 -12.14
C VAL A 264 8.98 5.07 -13.46
N GLU A 265 9.67 4.83 -14.57
CA GLU A 265 9.13 5.00 -15.92
C GLU A 265 9.18 3.68 -16.69
N LEU A 266 8.04 3.30 -17.27
CA LEU A 266 7.94 2.27 -18.29
C LEU A 266 7.62 2.92 -19.62
N ARG A 267 8.51 2.77 -20.61
CA ARG A 267 8.37 3.38 -21.92
C ARG A 267 8.75 2.43 -23.04
N VAL A 268 8.25 2.70 -24.24
CA VAL A 268 8.68 1.98 -25.44
C VAL A 268 10.08 2.43 -25.82
N ALA A 269 10.95 1.48 -26.18
CA ALA A 269 12.32 1.78 -26.57
C ALA A 269 12.36 2.68 -27.83
N PRO A 270 13.35 3.59 -27.97
CA PRO A 270 13.50 4.40 -29.17
C PRO A 270 13.54 3.55 -30.45
N GLY A 271 12.84 3.99 -31.49
CA GLY A 271 12.76 3.28 -32.78
C GLY A 271 11.75 2.12 -32.84
N VAL A 272 11.04 1.82 -31.74
CA VAL A 272 9.98 0.82 -31.71
C VAL A 272 8.61 1.49 -31.85
N ASP A 273 7.89 1.23 -32.94
CA ASP A 273 6.56 1.80 -33.21
C ASP A 273 5.42 0.81 -32.92
N ARG A 274 5.43 0.21 -31.72
CA ARG A 274 4.34 -0.66 -31.25
C ARG A 274 3.96 -0.35 -29.82
N GLN A 275 2.72 -0.71 -29.48
CA GLN A 275 2.21 -0.66 -28.11
C GLN A 275 2.43 -1.99 -27.39
N PHE A 276 2.54 -1.91 -26.06
CA PHE A 276 2.68 -3.05 -25.16
C PHE A 276 1.55 -3.08 -24.14
N HIS A 277 1.13 -4.28 -23.77
CA HIS A 277 0.24 -4.52 -22.64
C HIS A 277 1.04 -5.25 -21.57
N VAL A 278 1.24 -4.61 -20.43
CA VAL A 278 2.00 -5.15 -19.30
C VAL A 278 1.09 -5.22 -18.07
N PRO A 279 1.35 -6.07 -17.07
CA PRO A 279 0.56 -6.10 -15.85
C PRO A 279 0.51 -4.72 -15.16
N ASP A 280 -0.65 -4.32 -14.64
CA ASP A 280 -0.81 -3.16 -13.77
C ASP A 280 -0.34 -3.50 -12.35
N ALA A 281 0.97 -3.74 -12.23
CA ALA A 281 1.62 -4.27 -11.05
C ALA A 281 2.95 -3.55 -10.77
N VAL A 282 3.05 -2.26 -11.13
CA VAL A 282 4.25 -1.42 -10.94
C VAL A 282 4.21 -0.78 -9.55
N ASP A 283 4.34 -1.61 -8.51
CA ASP A 283 4.41 -1.21 -7.10
C ASP A 283 5.10 -2.33 -6.29
N PRO A 284 5.97 -2.03 -5.30
CA PRO A 284 6.65 -3.05 -4.51
C PRO A 284 5.73 -3.95 -3.67
N GLY A 285 4.43 -3.63 -3.57
CA GLY A 285 3.44 -4.53 -3.00
C GLY A 285 3.01 -5.67 -3.93
N TYR A 286 3.44 -5.68 -5.20
CA TYR A 286 3.20 -6.78 -6.13
C TYR A 286 4.46 -7.64 -6.33
N ASP A 287 4.25 -8.93 -6.54
CA ASP A 287 5.27 -9.95 -6.78
C ASP A 287 6.09 -9.67 -8.03
N GLN A 288 5.47 -9.02 -8.99
CA GLN A 288 6.03 -8.75 -10.29
C GLN A 288 7.07 -7.63 -10.23
N PHE A 289 7.04 -6.77 -9.21
CA PHE A 289 7.85 -5.55 -9.18
C PHE A 289 8.70 -5.50 -7.92
N THR A 290 10.01 -5.73 -8.09
CA THR A 290 10.96 -5.82 -6.99
C THR A 290 11.94 -4.65 -7.07
N ILE A 291 12.04 -3.87 -6.00
CA ILE A 291 13.13 -2.90 -5.83
C ILE A 291 14.25 -3.61 -5.07
N ARG A 292 15.42 -3.70 -5.68
CA ARG A 292 16.65 -4.27 -5.08
C ARG A 292 17.51 -3.12 -4.54
N ILE A 293 18.10 -3.35 -3.37
CA ILE A 293 18.97 -2.42 -2.66
C ILE A 293 20.23 -3.18 -2.27
N GLU A 294 21.37 -2.74 -2.76
CA GLU A 294 22.70 -3.16 -2.30
C GLU A 294 23.15 -2.15 -1.24
N ASP A 295 23.31 -2.61 0.00
CA ASP A 295 23.81 -1.84 1.13
C ASP A 295 25.33 -1.56 0.97
N PRO A 296 25.92 -0.60 1.71
CA PRO A 296 27.32 -0.20 1.53
C PRO A 296 28.35 -1.31 1.80
N ASN A 297 27.95 -2.34 2.52
CA ASN A 297 28.77 -3.53 2.79
C ASN A 297 28.69 -4.58 1.65
N GLY A 298 27.91 -4.33 0.60
CA GLY A 298 27.69 -5.22 -0.54
C GLY A 298 26.52 -6.19 -0.37
N ASP A 299 25.82 -6.18 0.76
CA ASP A 299 24.65 -7.04 0.97
C ASP A 299 23.49 -6.58 0.08
N CYS A 300 22.95 -7.51 -0.72
CA CYS A 300 21.80 -7.24 -1.58
C CYS A 300 20.52 -7.76 -0.93
N ARG A 301 19.52 -6.87 -0.83
CA ARG A 301 18.18 -7.17 -0.31
C ARG A 301 17.11 -6.56 -1.20
N ARG A 302 15.87 -6.99 -1.00
CA ARG A 302 14.69 -6.32 -1.59
C ARG A 302 14.13 -5.27 -0.64
N LEU A 303 13.47 -4.26 -1.19
CA LEU A 303 12.59 -3.38 -0.41
C LEU A 303 11.36 -4.17 0.04
N TYR A 304 11.04 -4.10 1.33
CA TYR A 304 9.89 -4.79 1.89
C TYR A 304 8.68 -3.87 1.97
N SER A 305 7.74 -4.00 1.03
CA SER A 305 6.49 -3.23 1.11
C SER A 305 5.70 -3.64 2.36
N PRO A 306 5.12 -2.69 3.13
CA PRO A 306 4.19 -3.01 4.21
C PRO A 306 2.84 -3.55 3.72
N ARG A 307 2.65 -3.64 2.40
CA ARG A 307 1.39 -3.98 1.74
C ARG A 307 1.68 -5.02 0.68
N ASN A 308 0.85 -6.06 0.59
CA ASN A 308 0.93 -7.09 -0.42
C ASN A 308 -0.41 -7.15 -1.16
N TYR A 309 -0.36 -6.94 -2.47
CA TYR A 309 -1.53 -6.87 -3.33
C TYR A 309 -1.69 -8.17 -4.11
N CYS A 310 -2.92 -8.70 -4.13
CA CYS A 310 -3.24 -9.71 -5.12
C CYS A 310 -3.32 -9.08 -6.51
N ASN A 311 -2.79 -9.78 -7.51
CA ASN A 311 -2.78 -9.29 -8.89
C ASN A 311 -4.22 -9.06 -9.37
N THR A 312 -4.50 -7.86 -9.88
CA THR A 312 -5.85 -7.49 -10.32
C THR A 312 -6.19 -7.98 -11.75
N GLY A 313 -5.22 -8.57 -12.46
CA GLY A 313 -5.34 -8.99 -13.85
C GLY A 313 -5.52 -7.83 -14.84
N LYS A 314 -5.41 -6.57 -14.38
CA LYS A 314 -5.43 -5.40 -15.27
C LYS A 314 -4.09 -5.30 -16.01
N ALA A 315 -4.16 -4.79 -17.23
CA ALA A 315 -2.99 -4.49 -18.03
C ALA A 315 -2.86 -2.97 -18.24
N LEU A 316 -1.67 -2.44 -18.03
CA LEU A 316 -1.25 -1.12 -18.47
C LEU A 316 -0.93 -1.17 -19.96
N LYS A 317 -1.42 -0.16 -20.68
CA LYS A 317 -1.09 0.07 -22.08
C LYS A 317 0.06 1.08 -22.15
N ILE A 318 1.20 0.64 -22.67
CA ILE A 318 2.39 1.48 -22.89
C ILE A 318 2.54 1.71 -24.40
N ALA A 319 2.69 2.97 -24.82
CA ALA A 319 2.87 3.34 -26.22
C ALA A 319 4.03 4.34 -26.37
N PRO A 320 4.60 4.51 -27.59
CA PRO A 320 5.76 5.40 -27.80
C PRO A 320 5.55 6.83 -27.29
N THR A 321 4.34 7.37 -27.44
CA THR A 321 3.98 8.72 -27.00
C THR A 321 3.32 8.77 -25.63
N ARG A 322 3.18 7.61 -24.96
CA ARG A 322 2.46 7.47 -23.69
C ARG A 322 3.21 6.49 -22.77
N PRO A 323 4.32 6.93 -22.15
CA PRO A 323 4.96 6.17 -21.10
C PRO A 323 4.04 6.07 -19.87
N PHE A 324 4.25 5.04 -19.06
CA PHE A 324 3.71 4.97 -17.72
C PHE A 324 4.74 5.50 -16.72
N ARG A 325 4.30 6.34 -15.78
CA ARG A 325 5.15 6.96 -14.77
C ARG A 325 4.48 6.88 -13.41
N ARG A 326 5.27 6.61 -12.37
CA ARG A 326 4.82 6.55 -10.98
C ARG A 326 5.97 6.92 -10.04
N ASP A 327 5.65 7.65 -8.99
CA ASP A 327 6.54 7.86 -7.85
C ASP A 327 6.27 6.82 -6.75
N ILE A 328 7.32 6.28 -6.15
CA ILE A 328 7.27 5.28 -5.09
C ILE A 328 8.10 5.76 -3.91
N SER A 329 7.46 5.88 -2.75
CA SER A 329 8.18 6.23 -1.52
C SER A 329 9.04 5.06 -1.09
N ILE A 330 10.36 5.28 -1.15
CA ILE A 330 11.37 4.34 -0.63
C ILE A 330 11.94 4.85 0.70
N PHE A 331 11.35 5.90 1.26
CA PHE A 331 11.63 6.43 2.59
C PHE A 331 11.49 5.38 3.70
N GLY A 332 10.40 4.60 3.63
CA GLY A 332 10.06 3.58 4.60
C GLY A 332 9.75 2.24 3.95
N GLN A 333 9.82 1.20 4.76
CA GLN A 333 9.46 -0.17 4.43
C GLN A 333 8.68 -0.77 5.61
N SER A 334 8.26 -2.03 5.47
CA SER A 334 7.63 -2.77 6.56
C SER A 334 8.55 -2.77 7.80
N GLY A 335 8.06 -2.15 8.88
CA GLY A 335 8.75 -2.09 10.17
C GLY A 335 9.77 -0.97 10.35
N GLY A 336 9.89 0.01 9.44
CA GLY A 336 10.71 1.21 9.69
C GLY A 336 11.37 1.81 8.46
N TYR A 337 12.43 2.60 8.66
CA TYR A 337 13.17 3.27 7.58
C TYR A 337 13.85 2.25 6.64
N THR A 338 13.94 2.60 5.37
CA THR A 338 14.56 1.73 4.34
C THR A 338 16.08 1.73 4.43
N PHE A 339 16.66 2.90 4.69
CA PHE A 339 18.11 3.14 4.67
C PHE A 339 18.62 3.35 6.09
N VAL A 340 19.22 2.31 6.69
CA VAL A 340 19.72 2.39 8.07
C VAL A 340 21.23 2.57 8.12
N GLN A 341 21.95 1.98 7.18
CA GLN A 341 23.40 2.07 7.10
C GLN A 341 23.84 3.31 6.32
N PRO A 342 24.70 4.17 6.89
CA PRO A 342 25.33 5.24 6.14
C PRO A 342 26.30 4.72 5.07
N GLY A 343 26.43 5.45 3.96
CA GLY A 343 27.33 5.12 2.86
C GLY A 343 26.61 5.10 1.51
N ILE A 344 27.30 4.58 0.49
CA ILE A 344 26.76 4.48 -0.87
C ILE A 344 25.92 3.22 -0.99
N HIS A 345 24.67 3.38 -1.41
CA HIS A 345 23.75 2.30 -1.76
C HIS A 345 23.55 2.27 -3.27
N ARG A 346 23.30 1.07 -3.81
CA ARG A 346 22.86 0.91 -5.21
C ARG A 346 21.44 0.38 -5.26
N LEU A 347 20.66 0.94 -6.16
CA LEU A 347 19.27 0.55 -6.40
C LEU A 347 19.07 0.16 -7.85
N TRP A 348 18.27 -0.88 -8.05
CA TRP A 348 17.67 -1.18 -9.34
C TRP A 348 16.31 -1.83 -9.14
N VAL A 349 15.53 -1.87 -10.21
CA VAL A 349 14.19 -2.47 -10.21
C VAL A 349 14.14 -3.60 -11.21
N GLU A 350 13.44 -4.66 -10.82
CA GLU A 350 13.11 -5.80 -11.66
C GLU A 350 11.59 -5.86 -11.82
N PHE A 351 11.10 -5.95 -13.06
CA PHE A 351 9.67 -6.04 -13.37
C PHE A 351 9.35 -7.24 -14.26
N LYS A 352 8.68 -8.24 -13.70
CA LYS A 352 8.22 -9.45 -14.40
C LYS A 352 6.95 -9.14 -15.20
N VAL A 353 7.13 -8.84 -16.48
CA VAL A 353 6.04 -8.54 -17.43
C VAL A 353 5.21 -9.79 -17.74
N ARG A 354 5.88 -10.94 -17.86
CA ARG A 354 5.27 -12.26 -18.09
C ARG A 354 6.22 -13.35 -17.59
N HIS A 355 5.82 -14.62 -17.67
CA HIS A 355 6.56 -15.73 -17.06
C HIS A 355 8.05 -15.79 -17.49
N ASP A 356 8.32 -15.47 -18.75
CA ASP A 356 9.63 -15.54 -19.42
C ASP A 356 10.31 -14.18 -19.65
N VAL A 357 9.70 -13.06 -19.22
CA VAL A 357 10.23 -11.71 -19.47
C VAL A 357 10.24 -10.89 -18.20
N THR A 358 11.44 -10.55 -17.77
CA THR A 358 11.73 -9.61 -16.69
C THR A 358 12.52 -8.44 -17.25
N LEU A 359 12.00 -7.22 -17.07
CA LEU A 359 12.73 -5.99 -17.33
C LEU A 359 13.60 -5.68 -16.12
N ARG A 360 14.80 -5.15 -16.35
CA ARG A 360 15.66 -4.59 -15.31
C ARG A 360 15.95 -3.14 -15.64
N SER A 361 15.84 -2.26 -14.65
CA SER A 361 16.14 -0.85 -14.82
C SER A 361 17.63 -0.55 -14.99
N ASN A 362 17.95 0.71 -15.26
CA ASN A 362 19.26 1.26 -14.92
C ASN A 362 19.55 1.11 -13.42
N GLU A 363 20.82 1.17 -13.07
CA GLU A 363 21.27 1.23 -11.68
C GLU A 363 21.37 2.69 -11.23
N LEU A 364 21.10 2.91 -9.95
CA LEU A 364 21.11 4.23 -9.32
C LEU A 364 21.94 4.16 -8.05
N GLU A 365 22.97 5.01 -7.95
CA GLU A 365 23.74 5.20 -6.72
C GLU A 365 23.17 6.37 -5.90
N VAL A 366 23.01 6.16 -4.61
CA VAL A 366 22.59 7.17 -3.62
C VAL A 366 23.50 7.12 -2.40
N ASN A 367 23.73 8.25 -1.75
CA ASN A 367 24.56 8.40 -0.57
C ASN A 367 23.69 8.69 0.66
N VAL A 368 23.67 7.74 1.59
CA VAL A 368 22.99 7.88 2.88
C VAL A 368 23.98 8.50 3.86
N LYS A 369 23.73 9.74 4.27
CA LYS A 369 24.59 10.49 5.17
C LYS A 369 24.69 9.81 6.53
N SER A 370 25.89 9.80 7.09
CA SER A 370 26.09 9.43 8.49
C SER A 370 25.30 10.37 9.41
N PRO A 371 24.81 9.88 10.57
CA PRO A 371 24.30 10.74 11.62
C PRO A 371 25.31 11.86 11.89
N GLY A 372 24.91 13.09 11.60
CA GLY A 372 25.79 14.24 11.68
C GLY A 372 25.97 14.69 13.13
N LYS A 373 27.00 15.49 13.38
CA LYS A 373 27.05 16.40 14.52
C LYS A 373 26.80 17.80 13.99
N GLY A 374 25.77 18.49 14.48
CA GLY A 374 25.52 19.88 14.10
C GLY A 374 24.04 20.26 14.12
N ARG A 375 23.81 21.58 14.26
CA ARG A 375 22.48 22.16 14.44
C ARG A 375 21.49 21.80 13.32
N GLU A 376 21.95 21.60 12.09
CA GLU A 376 21.08 21.24 10.96
C GLU A 376 20.57 19.80 11.09
N PHE A 377 21.46 18.86 11.39
CA PHE A 377 21.09 17.46 11.65
C PHE A 377 20.16 17.36 12.85
N ASP A 378 20.50 18.02 13.96
CA ASP A 378 19.71 17.97 15.19
C ASP A 378 18.29 18.54 14.97
N ALA A 379 18.17 19.66 14.23
CA ALA A 379 16.88 20.24 13.88
C ALA A 379 16.07 19.32 12.96
N ALA A 380 16.71 18.72 11.95
CA ALA A 380 16.06 17.79 11.04
C ALA A 380 15.60 16.51 11.76
N LEU A 381 16.44 15.93 12.60
CA LEU A 381 16.11 14.76 13.42
C LEU A 381 14.91 15.06 14.33
N ALA A 382 14.96 16.17 15.08
CA ALA A 382 13.89 16.57 16.01
C ALA A 382 12.51 16.78 15.35
N VAL A 383 12.50 17.03 14.03
CA VAL A 383 11.26 17.22 13.27
C VAL A 383 10.85 15.97 12.50
N LEU A 384 11.75 15.46 11.67
CA LEU A 384 11.45 14.46 10.65
C LEU A 384 11.44 13.03 11.20
N SER A 385 12.16 12.75 12.29
CA SER A 385 12.26 11.37 12.81
C SER A 385 11.07 10.95 13.67
N GLN A 386 10.17 11.88 13.98
CA GLN A 386 9.10 11.70 14.95
C GLN A 386 7.92 10.95 14.34
N SER A 387 7.39 9.97 15.07
CA SER A 387 6.56 8.92 14.48
C SER A 387 5.37 9.42 13.66
N ASP A 388 4.59 10.35 14.20
CA ASP A 388 3.43 10.90 13.48
C ASP A 388 3.83 11.72 12.23
N ARG A 389 4.93 12.47 12.32
CA ARG A 389 5.44 13.29 11.21
C ARG A 389 6.02 12.42 10.10
N ALA A 390 6.85 11.44 10.45
CA ALA A 390 7.37 10.46 9.51
C ALA A 390 6.23 9.64 8.85
N LYS A 391 5.18 9.28 9.59
CA LYS A 391 3.98 8.64 9.01
C LYS A 391 3.27 9.54 8.00
N ILE A 392 3.14 10.84 8.27
CA ILE A 392 2.63 11.81 7.29
C ILE A 392 3.52 11.86 6.05
N LEU A 393 4.84 11.90 6.22
CA LEU A 393 5.78 11.95 5.09
C LEU A 393 5.72 10.69 4.22
N TYR A 394 5.61 9.51 4.85
CA TYR A 394 5.54 8.23 4.16
C TYR A 394 4.18 8.00 3.48
N HIS A 395 3.08 8.18 4.22
CA HIS A 395 1.75 7.89 3.71
C HIS A 395 1.16 9.05 2.90
N ARG A 396 1.67 10.27 3.09
CA ARG A 396 1.14 11.52 2.53
C ARG A 396 -0.30 11.76 2.94
N LEU A 397 -0.58 11.40 4.20
CA LEU A 397 -1.89 11.45 4.82
C LEU A 397 -1.71 11.96 6.24
N ASP A 398 -2.51 12.95 6.62
CA ASP A 398 -2.67 13.30 8.02
C ASP A 398 -4.01 12.80 8.54
N ARG A 399 -3.93 11.98 9.58
CA ARG A 399 -5.07 11.49 10.37
C ARG A 399 -4.77 11.60 11.87
N SER A 400 -3.62 12.18 12.22
CA SER A 400 -3.29 12.62 13.57
C SER A 400 -3.74 14.09 13.71
N ASP A 401 -3.50 14.69 14.87
CA ASP A 401 -3.85 16.08 15.11
C ASP A 401 -3.12 16.98 14.08
N SER A 402 -3.86 17.94 13.50
CA SER A 402 -3.38 18.98 12.57
C SER A 402 -2.08 19.68 12.99
N ARG A 403 -1.72 19.64 14.28
CA ARG A 403 -0.45 20.14 14.81
C ARG A 403 0.78 19.57 14.10
N HIS A 404 0.80 18.30 13.72
CA HIS A 404 1.96 17.71 13.05
C HIS A 404 2.17 18.26 11.63
N LEU A 405 1.09 18.50 10.89
CA LEU A 405 1.15 19.20 9.60
C LEU A 405 1.62 20.63 9.76
N VAL A 406 1.18 21.35 10.79
CA VAL A 406 1.64 22.72 11.09
C VAL A 406 3.15 22.72 11.32
N MET A 407 3.67 21.84 12.20
CA MET A 407 5.11 21.76 12.46
C MET A 407 5.94 21.42 11.22
N LEU A 408 5.45 20.50 10.37
CA LEU A 408 6.12 20.20 9.09
C LEU A 408 6.07 21.38 8.12
N THR A 409 4.97 22.13 8.11
CA THR A 409 4.81 23.33 7.27
C THR A 409 5.76 24.45 7.72
N GLU A 410 5.85 24.70 9.02
CA GLU A 410 6.77 25.68 9.62
C GLU A 410 8.23 25.32 9.30
N TYR A 411 8.59 24.05 9.48
CA TYR A 411 9.92 23.54 9.13
C TYR A 411 10.28 23.74 7.66
N CYS A 412 9.30 23.61 6.74
CA CYS A 412 9.50 23.90 5.32
C CYS A 412 9.60 25.39 4.99
N GLY A 413 9.05 26.26 5.84
CA GLY A 413 9.00 27.71 5.67
C GLY A 413 10.27 28.41 6.17
N GLU A 414 10.98 27.82 7.14
CA GLU A 414 12.30 28.29 7.55
C GLU A 414 13.25 28.28 6.35
N THR A 415 13.93 29.40 6.10
CA THR A 415 14.72 29.70 4.89
C THR A 415 16.00 28.86 4.71
N ARG A 416 16.10 27.69 5.35
CA ARG A 416 17.23 26.79 5.20
C ARG A 416 16.94 25.79 4.08
N PRO A 417 17.67 25.86 2.95
CA PRO A 417 17.49 24.90 1.87
C PRO A 417 18.11 23.57 2.26
N ILE A 418 17.35 22.73 2.96
CA ILE A 418 17.70 21.31 3.08
C ILE A 418 17.30 20.65 1.76
N ALA A 419 18.14 19.75 1.25
CA ALA A 419 17.90 19.06 -0.02
C ALA A 419 16.53 18.35 -0.07
N SER A 420 16.06 17.84 1.08
CA SER A 420 14.76 17.17 1.24
C SER A 420 13.55 18.12 1.35
N SER A 421 13.77 19.44 1.44
CA SER A 421 12.69 20.44 1.63
C SER A 421 11.60 20.32 0.58
N ALA A 422 11.95 20.10 -0.68
CA ALA A 422 10.96 19.95 -1.74
C ALA A 422 10.09 18.67 -1.58
N SER A 423 10.70 17.56 -1.15
CA SER A 423 10.00 16.29 -0.89
C SER A 423 9.03 16.43 0.28
N ILE A 424 9.45 17.12 1.35
CA ILE A 424 8.60 17.42 2.51
C ILE A 424 7.43 18.31 2.10
N LYS A 425 7.68 19.40 1.35
CA LYS A 425 6.63 20.30 0.82
C LYS A 425 5.59 19.53 0.01
N TYR A 426 6.03 18.66 -0.89
CA TYR A 426 5.16 17.81 -1.68
C TYR A 426 4.33 16.86 -0.80
N ALA A 427 4.95 16.17 0.16
CA ALA A 427 4.26 15.23 1.04
C ALA A 427 3.21 15.91 1.94
N VAL A 428 3.56 17.05 2.55
CA VAL A 428 2.67 17.86 3.39
C VAL A 428 1.49 18.38 2.58
N ALA A 429 1.76 18.93 1.40
CA ALA A 429 0.70 19.42 0.52
C ALA A 429 -0.27 18.32 0.07
N ARG A 430 0.23 17.10 -0.19
CA ARG A 430 -0.60 15.94 -0.51
C ARG A 430 -1.47 15.52 0.67
N ALA A 431 -0.93 15.54 1.89
CA ALA A 431 -1.70 15.25 3.09
C ALA A 431 -2.84 16.26 3.30
N MET A 432 -2.55 17.55 3.13
CA MET A 432 -3.56 18.62 3.20
C MET A 432 -4.62 18.51 2.08
N GLU A 433 -4.23 18.09 0.88
CA GLU A 433 -5.16 17.87 -0.22
C GLU A 433 -6.12 16.73 0.04
N GLU A 434 -5.63 15.61 0.55
CA GLU A 434 -6.49 14.50 0.93
C GLU A 434 -7.42 14.89 2.08
N GLN A 435 -6.94 15.63 3.09
CA GLN A 435 -7.80 16.12 4.17
C GLN A 435 -8.92 16.99 3.62
N ALA A 436 -8.59 17.98 2.78
CA ALA A 436 -9.57 18.86 2.15
C ALA A 436 -10.57 18.08 1.28
N ALA A 437 -10.10 17.10 0.49
CA ALA A 437 -10.97 16.25 -0.32
C ALA A 437 -11.94 15.42 0.53
N SER A 438 -11.46 14.86 1.64
CA SER A 438 -12.30 14.04 2.54
C SER A 438 -13.37 14.85 3.28
N GLU A 439 -13.16 16.16 3.45
CA GLU A 439 -14.08 17.09 4.11
C GLU A 439 -14.94 17.89 3.11
N ASP A 440 -14.81 17.63 1.80
CA ASP A 440 -15.36 18.44 0.70
C ASP A 440 -15.05 19.94 0.84
N ARG A 441 -13.84 20.25 1.30
CA ARG A 441 -13.34 21.61 1.53
C ARG A 441 -12.43 22.07 0.39
N GLN A 442 -12.25 23.39 0.32
CA GLN A 442 -11.22 23.96 -0.54
C GLN A 442 -9.83 23.65 0.02
N LEU A 443 -8.88 23.50 -0.89
CA LEU A 443 -7.48 23.34 -0.53
C LEU A 443 -7.01 24.62 0.20
N PRO A 444 -6.41 24.50 1.39
CA PRO A 444 -5.97 25.67 2.16
C PRO A 444 -4.81 26.39 1.45
N GLU A 445 -4.69 27.70 1.64
CA GLU A 445 -3.67 28.52 0.96
C GLU A 445 -2.22 28.03 1.18
N PRO A 446 -1.81 27.61 2.40
CA PRO A 446 -0.48 27.00 2.60
C PRO A 446 -0.22 25.81 1.69
N ALA A 447 -1.21 24.92 1.49
CA ALA A 447 -1.06 23.77 0.60
C ALA A 447 -0.87 24.19 -0.87
N VAL A 448 -1.60 25.23 -1.33
CA VAL A 448 -1.42 25.78 -2.68
C VAL A 448 0.01 26.30 -2.87
N LEU A 449 0.54 27.02 -1.89
CA LEU A 449 1.91 27.54 -1.93
C LEU A 449 2.94 26.40 -1.96
N LEU A 450 2.80 25.40 -1.09
CA LEU A 450 3.70 24.24 -1.04
C LEU A 450 3.66 23.43 -2.35
N LEU A 451 2.49 23.24 -2.95
CA LEU A 451 2.38 22.57 -4.26
C LEU A 451 3.07 23.37 -5.37
N GLN A 452 2.94 24.70 -5.38
CA GLN A 452 3.61 25.54 -6.38
C GLN A 452 5.12 25.41 -6.25
N GLN A 453 5.64 25.53 -5.02
CA GLN A 453 7.06 25.32 -4.73
C GLN A 453 7.54 23.92 -5.14
N ALA A 454 6.74 22.88 -4.88
CA ALA A 454 7.06 21.51 -5.29
C ALA A 454 7.05 21.36 -6.82
N ALA A 455 6.08 21.94 -7.52
CA ALA A 455 6.00 21.89 -8.99
C ALA A 455 7.22 22.54 -9.66
N ASP A 456 7.74 23.62 -9.06
CA ASP A 456 8.89 24.36 -9.57
C ASP A 456 10.25 23.78 -9.13
N ALA A 457 10.27 22.90 -8.12
CA ALA A 457 11.49 22.36 -7.53
C ALA A 457 12.14 21.31 -8.43
N LYS A 458 13.19 21.68 -9.19
CA LYS A 458 13.95 20.79 -10.08
C LYS A 458 14.55 19.55 -9.41
N ILE A 459 14.72 19.56 -8.09
CA ILE A 459 15.19 18.40 -7.31
C ILE A 459 14.10 17.33 -7.13
N LEU A 460 12.84 17.65 -7.40
CA LEU A 460 11.77 16.65 -7.44
C LEU A 460 11.70 15.96 -8.79
N GLY A 461 11.28 14.70 -8.72
CA GLY A 461 10.95 13.89 -9.86
C GLY A 461 9.96 14.53 -10.81
N GLU A 462 10.06 14.19 -12.11
CA GLU A 462 9.09 14.67 -13.11
C GLU A 462 7.66 14.25 -12.74
N THR A 463 7.47 13.04 -12.21
CA THR A 463 6.16 12.53 -11.78
C THR A 463 5.58 13.38 -10.66
N GLN A 464 6.39 13.68 -9.64
CA GLN A 464 5.97 14.48 -8.49
C GLN A 464 5.60 15.91 -8.90
N ARG A 465 6.42 16.55 -9.75
CA ARG A 465 6.16 17.91 -10.27
C ARG A 465 4.89 17.96 -11.12
N THR A 466 4.72 16.99 -12.01
CA THR A 466 3.51 16.85 -12.84
C THR A 466 2.27 16.66 -11.97
N HIS A 467 2.39 15.84 -10.92
CA HIS A 467 1.29 15.61 -10.00
C HIS A 467 0.94 16.88 -9.20
N ALA A 468 1.93 17.57 -8.66
CA ALA A 468 1.70 18.82 -7.95
C ALA A 468 0.99 19.86 -8.84
N THR A 469 1.43 19.99 -10.10
CA THR A 469 0.80 20.85 -11.11
C THR A 469 -0.67 20.47 -11.35
N ARG A 470 -0.96 19.18 -11.54
CA ARG A 470 -2.33 18.69 -11.73
C ARG A 470 -3.24 19.02 -10.55
N ILE A 471 -2.74 18.89 -9.32
CA ILE A 471 -3.52 19.23 -8.12
C ILE A 471 -3.83 20.72 -8.08
N LEU A 472 -2.84 21.58 -8.40
CA LEU A 472 -3.02 23.03 -8.48
C LEU A 472 -4.08 23.42 -9.52
N GLU A 473 -4.03 22.85 -10.71
CA GLU A 473 -5.01 23.09 -11.77
C GLU A 473 -6.43 22.68 -11.35
N GLY A 474 -6.54 21.52 -10.69
CA GLY A 474 -7.80 21.05 -10.11
C GLY A 474 -8.35 21.99 -9.03
N ALA A 475 -7.48 22.48 -8.14
CA ALA A 475 -7.85 23.45 -7.10
C ALA A 475 -8.34 24.78 -7.70
N ARG A 476 -7.60 25.34 -8.68
CA ARG A 476 -7.97 26.58 -9.39
C ARG A 476 -9.30 26.43 -10.12
N SER A 477 -9.52 25.31 -10.79
CA SER A 477 -10.77 25.01 -11.49
C SER A 477 -11.97 24.94 -10.54
N ARG A 478 -11.82 24.34 -9.36
CA ARG A 478 -12.86 24.30 -8.32
C ARG A 478 -13.18 25.69 -7.78
N MET A 479 -12.18 26.53 -7.53
CA MET A 479 -12.38 27.92 -7.09
C MET A 479 -13.16 28.74 -8.12
N GLN A 480 -12.81 28.63 -9.41
CA GLN A 480 -13.52 29.34 -10.49
C GLN A 480 -14.98 28.90 -10.61
N ARG A 481 -15.28 27.59 -10.51
CA ARG A 481 -16.65 27.06 -10.54
C ARG A 481 -17.48 27.59 -9.36
N ARG A 482 -16.89 27.72 -8.17
CA ARG A 482 -17.59 28.26 -6.99
C ARG A 482 -17.89 29.75 -7.13
N LYS A 483 -16.94 30.55 -7.63
CA LYS A 483 -17.16 31.98 -7.95
C LYS A 483 -18.33 32.15 -8.93
N LYS A 484 -18.37 31.34 -10.00
CA LYS A 484 -19.48 31.35 -10.98
C LYS A 484 -20.84 30.96 -10.39
N ARG A 485 -20.90 30.16 -9.33
CA ARG A 485 -22.17 29.81 -8.65
C ARG A 485 -22.67 30.92 -7.71
N ILE A 486 -21.77 31.70 -7.11
CA ILE A 486 -22.14 32.73 -6.13
C ILE A 486 -22.60 34.03 -6.82
N ILE A 487 -21.98 34.40 -7.95
CA ILE A 487 -22.27 35.68 -8.65
C ILE A 487 -23.74 35.80 -9.13
N PRO A 488 -24.40 34.75 -9.67
CA PRO A 488 -25.82 34.81 -10.04
C PRO A 488 -26.77 34.94 -8.84
N MET A 489 -26.41 34.40 -7.67
CA MET A 489 -27.24 34.51 -6.47
C MET A 489 -27.26 35.91 -5.85
N LEU A 490 -26.21 36.71 -6.11
CA LEU A 490 -26.12 38.10 -5.65
C LEU A 490 -26.65 39.12 -6.65
N SER A 491 -26.84 38.73 -7.93
CA SER A 491 -27.38 39.60 -8.98
C SER A 491 -28.89 39.40 -9.24
N GLY A 492 -29.51 38.35 -8.67
CA GLY A 492 -30.96 38.13 -8.72
C GLY A 492 -31.75 38.72 -7.55
N ALA A 493 -31.12 39.49 -6.66
CA ALA A 493 -31.75 40.07 -5.46
C ALA A 493 -32.17 41.55 -5.63
N SER A 494 -32.23 42.06 -6.87
CA SER A 494 -32.55 43.47 -7.13
C SER A 494 -33.53 43.65 -8.30
N GLU A 495 -34.67 42.98 -8.27
CA GLU A 495 -35.90 43.50 -8.90
C GLU A 495 -37.04 43.27 -7.92
N GLY A 496 -37.30 44.29 -7.09
CA GLY A 496 -38.46 44.33 -6.23
C GLY A 496 -39.72 44.43 -7.08
N GLU A 497 -40.61 43.45 -6.89
CA GLU A 497 -42.03 43.60 -7.19
C GLU A 497 -42.55 44.81 -6.41
N ILE A 498 -42.84 45.89 -7.14
CA ILE A 498 -43.64 47.00 -6.64
C ILE A 498 -45.09 46.48 -6.60
N PHE A 499 -45.58 46.13 -5.41
CA PHE A 499 -47.01 45.93 -5.17
C PHE A 499 -47.70 47.31 -5.18
N PRO A 500 -48.71 47.56 -6.04
CA PRO A 500 -49.56 48.73 -5.91
C PRO A 500 -50.63 48.47 -4.83
N PHE A 501 -50.93 49.53 -4.08
CA PHE A 501 -52.01 49.60 -3.08
C PHE A 501 -53.40 49.37 -3.69
#